data_AF-A0A842UCW6-F1
#
_entry.id   AF-A0A842UCW6-F1
#
_cell.length_a   1.000
_cell.length_b   1.000
_cell.length_c   1.000
_cell.angle_alpha   90.00
_cell.angle_beta   90.00
_cell.angle_gamma   90.00
#
_symmetry.space_group_name_H-M   'P 1'
#
loop_
_entity.id
_entity.type
_entity.pdbx_description
1 polymer ?
#
loop_
_entity_poly.entity_id
_entity_poly.type
_entity_poly.pdbx_seq_one_letter_code
_entity_poly.pdbx_strand_id
1 'polypeptide(L)'
;MKILLVSTAAIKTPPEGYGGMEREVAWLHRGFQEKGIDVLLAAKTDSPQATFTANDEAEFPNLVESAIDDVDVILDFSHDKQVGRRWPQKPQINVYQVMTVGWPVNPVFISQGQADYIGIDGPVIYYG
;
A
#
# COMPACT_ATOMS: atom_id res chain seq x y z
N MET A 1 5.95 0.39 18.01
CA MET A 1 5.46 -0.20 16.76
C MET A 1 5.82 0.75 15.63
N LYS A 2 6.44 0.22 14.57
CA LYS A 2 6.84 0.96 13.38
C LYS A 2 6.17 0.36 12.14
N ILE A 3 5.44 1.20 11.40
CA ILE A 3 4.71 0.81 10.20
C ILE A 3 5.42 1.38 8.97
N LEU A 4 5.68 0.56 7.96
CA LEU A 4 5.96 1.04 6.61
C LEU A 4 4.65 1.16 5.86
N LEU A 5 4.21 2.40 5.63
CA LEU A 5 3.02 2.70 4.86
C LEU A 5 3.43 3.04 3.43
N VAL A 6 2.99 2.24 2.46
CA VAL A 6 3.36 2.39 1.05
C VAL A 6 2.14 2.92 0.29
N SER A 7 2.27 4.11 -0.31
CA SER A 7 1.30 4.70 -1.24
C SER A 7 1.59 4.29 -2.68
N THR A 8 0.80 4.77 -3.63
CA THR A 8 1.18 4.73 -5.04
C THR A 8 2.27 5.77 -5.34
N ALA A 9 2.99 5.55 -6.44
CA ALA A 9 3.87 6.57 -7.02
C ALA A 9 3.19 7.34 -8.19
N ALA A 10 1.90 7.14 -8.45
CA ALA A 10 1.22 7.78 -9.57
C ALA A 10 1.01 9.29 -9.34
N ILE A 11 0.55 9.66 -8.15
CA ILE A 11 0.30 11.05 -7.74
C ILE A 11 0.75 11.30 -6.29
N LYS A 12 0.79 12.57 -5.87
CA LYS A 12 1.21 12.95 -4.52
C LYS A 12 0.28 12.39 -3.44
N THR A 13 0.86 12.14 -2.27
CA THR A 13 0.16 11.78 -1.03
C THR A 13 0.38 12.88 0.01
N PRO A 14 -0.65 13.64 0.43
CA PRO A 14 -2.01 13.65 -0.07
C PRO A 14 -2.10 14.19 -1.51
N PRO A 15 -3.19 13.86 -2.24
CA PRO A 15 -3.38 14.32 -3.61
C PRO A 15 -3.86 15.77 -3.65
N GLU A 16 -3.42 16.52 -4.67
CA GLU A 16 -3.90 17.88 -4.95
C GLU A 16 -5.34 17.88 -5.53
N GLY A 17 -5.76 16.77 -6.15
CA GLY A 17 -7.06 16.62 -6.81
C GLY A 17 -7.71 15.26 -6.51
N TYR A 18 -8.18 14.58 -7.56
CA TYR A 18 -8.68 13.21 -7.46
C TYR A 18 -7.54 12.25 -7.08
N GLY A 19 -7.79 11.35 -6.12
CA GLY A 19 -6.80 10.44 -5.56
C GLY A 19 -7.34 9.74 -4.32
N GLY A 20 -8.27 8.79 -4.49
CA GLY A 20 -8.91 8.12 -3.35
C GLY A 20 -7.89 7.39 -2.47
N MET A 21 -7.01 6.63 -3.12
CA MET A 21 -6.00 5.82 -2.45
C MET A 21 -4.99 6.68 -1.67
N GLU A 22 -4.43 7.70 -2.30
CA GLU A 22 -3.46 8.60 -1.68
C GLU A 22 -4.08 9.42 -0.54
N ARG A 23 -5.38 9.73 -0.64
CA ARG A 23 -6.12 10.41 0.44
C ARG A 23 -6.31 9.50 1.64
N GLU A 24 -6.65 8.23 1.44
CA GLU A 24 -6.74 7.25 2.52
C GLU A 24 -5.39 7.02 3.19
N VAL A 25 -4.33 6.85 2.40
CA VAL A 25 -2.96 6.73 2.90
C VAL A 25 -2.60 7.95 3.77
N ALA A 26 -2.89 9.17 3.31
CA ALA A 26 -2.63 10.38 4.08
C ALA A 26 -3.42 10.44 5.40
N TRP A 27 -4.68 9.99 5.40
CA TRP A 27 -5.49 9.90 6.64
C TRP A 27 -4.95 8.86 7.61
N LEU A 28 -4.54 7.69 7.11
CA LEU A 28 -3.94 6.64 7.94
C LEU A 28 -2.59 7.09 8.51
N HIS A 29 -1.73 7.68 7.68
CA HIS A 29 -0.45 8.23 8.11
C HIS A 29 -0.63 9.19 9.29
N ARG A 30 -1.51 10.19 9.11
CA ARG A 30 -1.84 11.17 10.16
C ARG A 30 -2.44 10.49 11.40
N GLY A 31 -3.42 9.61 11.23
CA GLY A 31 -4.10 8.95 12.34
C GLY A 31 -3.19 8.03 13.16
N PHE A 32 -2.23 7.36 12.52
CA PHE A 32 -1.21 6.58 13.21
C PHE A 32 -0.23 7.48 13.99
N GLN A 33 0.24 8.57 13.38
CA GLN A 33 1.12 9.53 14.06
C GLN A 33 0.43 10.18 15.28
N GLU A 34 -0.84 10.57 15.15
CA GLU A 34 -1.64 11.13 16.27
C GLU A 34 -1.81 10.12 17.43
N LYS A 35 -1.70 8.82 17.15
CA LYS A 35 -1.70 7.74 18.16
C LYS A 35 -0.31 7.41 18.71
N GLY A 36 0.73 8.13 18.30
CA GLY A 36 2.11 7.88 18.72
C GLY A 36 2.74 6.64 18.08
N ILE A 37 2.20 6.18 16.95
CA ILE A 37 2.79 5.09 16.16
C ILE A 37 3.84 5.70 15.24
N ASP A 38 5.02 5.07 15.16
CA ASP A 38 6.07 5.48 14.24
C ASP A 38 5.71 4.99 12.83
N VAL A 39 5.69 5.90 11.86
CA VAL A 39 5.27 5.57 10.49
C VAL A 39 6.31 6.10 9.52
N LEU A 40 6.84 5.19 8.70
CA LEU A 40 7.63 5.55 7.54
C LEU A 40 6.70 5.54 6.32
N LEU A 41 6.64 6.65 5.60
CA LEU A 41 5.78 6.79 4.42
C LEU A 41 6.62 6.69 3.15
N ALA A 42 6.34 5.69 2.32
CA ALA A 42 6.85 5.59 0.95
C ALA A 42 5.77 6.11 -0.02
N ALA A 43 6.07 7.16 -0.79
CA ALA A 43 5.09 7.80 -1.67
C ALA A 43 5.73 8.47 -2.89
N LYS A 44 4.92 9.06 -3.77
CA LYS A 44 5.40 9.84 -4.91
C LYS A 44 6.34 10.97 -4.48
N THR A 45 7.40 11.23 -5.25
CA THR A 45 8.24 12.44 -5.15
C THR A 45 7.41 13.70 -4.96
N ASP A 46 7.87 14.57 -4.05
CA ASP A 46 7.23 15.79 -3.58
C ASP A 46 5.96 15.59 -2.74
N SER A 47 5.63 14.35 -2.35
CA SER A 47 4.61 14.08 -1.32
C SER A 47 5.09 14.64 0.01
N PRO A 48 4.34 15.53 0.67
CA PRO A 48 4.74 16.07 1.96
C PRO A 48 4.78 14.96 3.01
N GLN A 49 5.75 15.03 3.93
CA GLN A 49 5.92 14.09 5.04
C GLN A 49 6.29 12.65 4.62
N ALA A 50 6.53 12.39 3.32
CA ALA A 50 7.06 11.11 2.88
C ALA A 50 8.51 10.93 3.39
N THR A 51 8.77 9.78 3.99
CA THR A 51 10.11 9.35 4.40
C THR A 51 10.92 8.90 3.19
N PHE A 52 10.28 8.16 2.29
CA PHE A 52 10.86 7.66 1.05
C PHE A 52 10.04 8.14 -0.13
N THR A 53 10.72 8.64 -1.16
CA THR A 53 10.07 9.21 -2.33
C THR A 53 10.56 8.57 -3.62
N ALA A 54 9.62 8.25 -4.52
CA ALA A 54 9.92 7.70 -5.83
C ALA A 54 9.01 8.29 -6.91
N ASN A 55 9.42 8.20 -8.19
CA ASN A 55 8.50 8.49 -9.30
C ASN A 55 7.85 7.21 -9.85
N ASP A 56 8.40 6.05 -9.52
CA ASP A 56 7.92 4.73 -9.90
C ASP A 56 7.88 3.80 -8.67
N GLU A 57 6.81 3.01 -8.54
CA GLU A 57 6.64 2.06 -7.44
C GLU A 57 7.73 0.97 -7.42
N ALA A 58 8.33 0.67 -8.58
CA ALA A 58 9.44 -0.27 -8.70
C ALA A 58 10.70 0.18 -7.94
N GLU A 59 10.81 1.46 -7.58
CA GLU A 59 11.95 2.00 -6.84
C GLU A 59 11.82 1.79 -5.32
N PHE A 60 10.59 1.68 -4.79
CA PHE A 60 10.35 1.56 -3.35
C PHE A 60 11.13 0.44 -2.67
N PRO A 61 11.26 -0.79 -3.23
CA PRO A 61 12.02 -1.86 -2.59
C PRO A 61 13.51 -1.54 -2.41
N ASN A 62 14.10 -0.66 -3.23
CA ASN A 62 15.49 -0.25 -2.99
C ASN A 62 15.57 0.88 -1.96
N LEU A 63 14.59 1.80 -1.98
CA LEU A 63 14.57 2.96 -1.08
C LEU A 63 14.35 2.57 0.39
N VAL A 64 13.51 1.58 0.64
CA VAL A 64 13.14 1.16 2.01
C VAL A 64 14.09 0.12 2.60
N GLU A 65 15.08 -0.37 1.83
CA GLU A 65 15.94 -1.49 2.20
C GLU A 65 16.68 -1.29 3.52
N SER A 66 17.15 -0.08 3.80
CA SER A 66 17.88 0.23 5.03
C SER A 66 17.00 0.30 6.28
N ALA A 67 15.67 0.43 6.12
CA ALA A 67 14.73 0.57 7.23
C ALA A 67 13.84 -0.66 7.43
N ILE A 68 13.80 -1.57 6.47
CA ILE A 68 12.83 -2.67 6.47
C ILE A 68 12.96 -3.60 7.67
N ASP A 69 14.18 -3.81 8.18
CA ASP A 69 14.42 -4.69 9.32
C ASP A 69 13.79 -4.14 10.61
N ASP A 70 13.73 -2.82 10.77
CA ASP A 70 13.15 -2.11 11.92
C ASP A 70 11.63 -1.90 11.80
N VAL A 71 11.04 -2.22 10.66
CA VAL A 71 9.60 -2.15 10.43
C VAL A 71 8.94 -3.43 10.97
N ASP A 72 7.88 -3.25 11.78
CA ASP A 72 7.07 -4.35 12.34
C ASP A 72 6.04 -4.88 11.34
N VAL A 73 5.45 -3.99 10.53
CA VAL A 73 4.41 -4.34 9.54
C VAL A 73 4.47 -3.42 8.32
N ILE A 74 4.24 -4.02 7.15
CA ILE A 74 4.08 -3.32 5.88
C ILE A 74 2.58 -3.15 5.60
N LEU A 75 2.13 -1.93 5.35
CA LEU A 75 0.77 -1.64 4.91
C LEU A 75 0.85 -1.04 3.50
N ASP A 76 0.52 -1.84 2.49
CA ASP A 76 0.88 -1.56 1.10
C ASP A 76 -0.35 -1.27 0.22
N PHE A 77 -0.48 -0.01 -0.21
CA PHE A 77 -1.50 0.47 -1.14
C PHE A 77 -1.01 0.50 -2.60
N SER A 78 0.29 0.37 -2.87
CA SER A 78 0.86 0.42 -4.24
C SER A 78 0.19 -0.57 -5.20
N HIS A 79 0.15 -0.29 -6.50
CA HIS A 79 -0.54 -1.15 -7.46
C HIS A 79 0.10 -2.55 -7.53
N ASP A 80 1.44 -2.59 -7.50
CA ASP A 80 2.18 -3.82 -7.78
C ASP A 80 2.63 -4.59 -6.53
N LYS A 81 2.50 -4.00 -5.33
CA LYS A 81 2.94 -4.61 -4.05
C LYS A 81 4.41 -5.03 -4.06
N GLN A 82 5.27 -4.26 -4.74
CA GLN A 82 6.67 -4.61 -4.97
C GLN A 82 7.46 -4.76 -3.66
N VAL A 83 7.15 -3.92 -2.66
CA VAL A 83 7.75 -3.99 -1.33
C VAL A 83 7.37 -5.31 -0.65
N GLY A 84 6.07 -5.64 -0.60
CA GLY A 84 5.58 -6.90 -0.03
C GLY A 84 6.15 -8.14 -0.72
N ARG A 85 6.36 -8.09 -2.04
CA ARG A 85 7.00 -9.18 -2.81
C ARG A 85 8.48 -9.38 -2.47
N ARG A 86 9.23 -8.32 -2.18
CA ARG A 86 10.66 -8.42 -1.85
C ARG A 86 10.90 -8.98 -0.44
N TRP A 87 10.02 -8.68 0.52
CA TRP A 87 10.13 -9.18 1.90
C TRP A 87 8.89 -9.96 2.33
N PRO A 88 8.63 -11.14 1.73
CA PRO A 88 7.44 -11.93 2.01
C PRO A 88 7.36 -12.44 3.46
N GLN A 89 8.48 -12.47 4.18
CA GLN A 89 8.57 -12.84 5.60
C GLN A 89 8.10 -11.75 6.56
N LYS A 90 7.96 -10.49 6.11
CA LYS A 90 7.46 -9.40 6.96
C LYS A 90 5.93 -9.49 7.06
N PRO A 91 5.34 -9.27 8.25
CA PRO A 91 3.90 -9.09 8.37
C PRO A 91 3.45 -7.99 7.40
N GLN A 92 2.46 -8.30 6.57
CA GLN A 92 2.00 -7.38 5.54
C GLN A 92 0.48 -7.39 5.40
N ILE A 93 -0.08 -6.19 5.20
CA ILE A 93 -1.49 -5.97 4.84
C ILE A 93 -1.48 -5.29 3.47
N ASN A 94 -1.96 -6.00 2.46
CA ASN A 94 -2.06 -5.48 1.10
C ASN A 94 -3.47 -4.92 0.87
N VAL A 95 -3.54 -3.62 0.57
CA VAL A 95 -4.81 -2.92 0.36
C VAL A 95 -5.08 -2.76 -1.13
N TYR A 96 -6.20 -3.30 -1.60
CA TYR A 96 -6.64 -3.23 -2.99
C TYR A 96 -7.87 -2.34 -3.04
N GLN A 97 -7.77 -1.26 -3.83
CA GLN A 97 -8.90 -0.37 -4.08
C GLN A 97 -9.61 -0.84 -5.33
N VAL A 98 -10.90 -1.17 -5.21
CA VAL A 98 -11.75 -1.51 -6.35
C VAL A 98 -12.67 -0.34 -6.67
N MET A 99 -12.59 0.17 -7.89
CA MET A 99 -13.51 1.19 -8.37
C MET A 99 -14.89 0.57 -8.65
N THR A 100 -15.95 1.11 -8.05
CA THR A 100 -17.33 0.79 -8.45
C THR A 100 -17.73 1.61 -9.67
N VAL A 101 -17.92 0.98 -10.84
CA VAL A 101 -18.58 1.61 -11.99
C VAL A 101 -20.07 1.26 -11.97
N GLY A 102 -20.83 1.98 -11.13
CA GLY A 102 -22.28 1.83 -10.96
C GLY A 102 -22.69 0.98 -9.74
N TRP A 103 -23.80 1.34 -9.08
CA TRP A 103 -24.41 0.52 -8.03
C TRP A 103 -24.77 -0.86 -8.62
N PRO A 104 -24.13 -1.97 -8.19
CA PRO A 104 -24.32 -2.56 -6.86
C PRO A 104 -23.01 -3.08 -6.22
N VAL A 105 -23.14 -3.75 -5.05
CA VAL A 105 -22.10 -4.41 -4.25
C VAL A 105 -20.88 -4.88 -5.06
N ASN A 106 -19.67 -4.49 -4.65
CA ASN A 106 -18.39 -5.01 -5.13
C ASN A 106 -18.00 -6.25 -4.30
N PRO A 107 -18.29 -7.48 -4.75
CA PRO A 107 -17.51 -8.61 -4.31
C PRO A 107 -16.19 -8.58 -5.08
N VAL A 108 -15.08 -8.34 -4.39
CA VAL A 108 -13.74 -8.53 -4.95
C VAL A 108 -13.51 -10.02 -5.08
N PHE A 109 -13.74 -10.56 -6.28
CA PHE A 109 -13.38 -11.93 -6.63
C PHE A 109 -12.01 -11.93 -7.32
N ILE A 110 -11.02 -12.58 -6.70
CA ILE A 110 -9.77 -12.89 -7.39
C ILE A 110 -10.10 -13.87 -8.54
N SER A 111 -9.66 -13.57 -9.76
CA SER A 111 -9.84 -14.50 -10.88
C SER A 111 -9.06 -15.80 -10.63
N GLN A 112 -9.53 -16.95 -11.15
CA GLN A 112 -8.82 -18.23 -11.01
C GLN A 112 -7.35 -18.12 -11.43
N GLY A 113 -7.05 -17.43 -12.54
CA GLY A 113 -5.67 -17.23 -13.00
C GLY A 113 -4.79 -16.45 -12.01
N GLN A 114 -5.40 -15.64 -11.15
CA GLN A 114 -4.70 -14.84 -10.14
C GLN A 114 -4.55 -15.60 -8.82
N ALA A 115 -5.46 -16.54 -8.51
CA ALA A 115 -5.27 -17.57 -7.48
C ALA A 115 -4.16 -18.56 -7.87
N ASP A 116 -4.13 -18.96 -9.15
CA ASP A 116 -3.10 -19.83 -9.72
C ASP A 116 -1.71 -19.14 -9.71
N TYR A 117 -1.66 -17.84 -10.02
CA TYR A 117 -0.42 -17.06 -10.01
C TYR A 117 0.22 -16.95 -8.61
N ILE A 118 -0.61 -16.87 -7.56
CA ILE A 118 -0.14 -16.75 -6.17
C ILE A 118 -0.07 -18.10 -5.43
N GLY A 119 -0.43 -19.20 -6.08
CA GLY A 119 -0.33 -20.55 -5.53
C GLY A 119 -1.27 -20.83 -4.36
N ILE A 120 -2.45 -20.19 -4.33
CA ILE A 120 -3.46 -20.41 -3.28
C ILE A 120 -4.60 -21.26 -3.83
N ASP A 121 -4.94 -22.32 -3.11
CA ASP A 121 -6.03 -23.23 -3.46
C ASP A 121 -7.30 -22.80 -2.70
N GLY A 122 -8.28 -22.23 -3.41
CA GLY A 122 -9.60 -21.84 -2.88
C GLY A 122 -10.00 -20.37 -3.09
N PRO A 123 -11.28 -20.02 -2.85
CA PRO A 123 -11.77 -18.67 -3.04
C PRO A 123 -11.18 -17.72 -2.00
N VAL A 124 -10.40 -16.74 -2.44
CA VAL A 124 -9.93 -15.64 -1.60
C VAL A 124 -11.03 -14.59 -1.50
N ILE A 125 -11.60 -14.42 -0.32
CA ILE A 125 -12.59 -13.37 -0.03
C ILE A 125 -11.82 -12.10 0.33
N TYR A 126 -11.95 -11.08 -0.51
CA TYR A 126 -11.49 -9.73 -0.20
C TYR A 126 -12.73 -8.86 0.08
N TYR A 127 -12.78 -8.24 1.26
CA TYR A 127 -13.95 -7.51 1.72
C TYR A 127 -13.98 -6.10 1.12
N GLY A 128 -14.78 -5.95 0.07
CA GLY A 128 -15.31 -4.66 -0.42
C GLY A 128 -14.61 -4.10 -1.65
#